data_AF-A0A9D8GGU5-F1
#
_entry.id   AF-A0A9D8GGU5-F1
#
_cell.length_a   1.000
_cell.length_b   1.000
_cell.length_c   1.000
_cell.angle_alpha   90.00
_cell.angle_beta   90.00
_cell.angle_gamma   90.00
#
_symmetry.space_group_name_H-M   'P 1'
#
loop_
_entity.id
_entity.type
_entity.pdbx_description
1 polymer ?
#
loop_
_entity_poly.entity_id
_entity_poly.type
_entity_poly.pdbx_seq_one_letter_code
_entity_poly.pdbx_strand_id
1 'polypeptide(L)' 'MSIRETRAAMGRIDRVLAEAGEIMVTRHGKVLARMVPATPVGPRPSHDRLRRSLPKLGVRVAALLRAERDRR' A
#
# COMPACT_ATOMS: atom_id res chain seq x y z
N MET A 1 -13.12 -3.03 16.07
CA MET A 1 -12.08 -3.70 16.88
C MET A 1 -11.07 -2.66 17.33
N SER A 2 -10.62 -2.69 18.58
CA SER A 2 -9.62 -1.74 19.07
C SER A 2 -8.21 -2.05 18.54
N ILE A 3 -7.32 -1.06 18.51
CA ILE A 3 -5.93 -1.25 18.11
C ILE A 3 -5.19 -2.27 19.00
N ARG A 4 -5.60 -2.41 20.27
CA ARG A 4 -5.02 -3.40 21.21
C ARG A 4 -5.45 -4.81 20.85
N GLU A 5 -6.75 -5.01 20.59
CA GLU A 5 -7.29 -6.29 20.11
C GLU A 5 -6.66 -6.69 18.77
N THR A 6 -6.48 -5.73 17.87
CA THR A 6 -5.80 -5.94 16.57
C THR A 6 -4.37 -6.44 16.76
N ARG A 7 -3.62 -5.84 17.69
CA ARG A 7 -2.25 -6.26 18.00
C ARG A 7 -2.22 -7.66 18.61
N ALA A 8 -3.14 -7.98 19.52
CA ALA A 8 -3.23 -9.31 20.12
C ALA A 8 -3.59 -10.40 19.09
N ALA A 9 -4.42 -10.06 18.10
CA ALA A 9 -4.84 -10.97 17.04
C ALA A 9 -3.87 -11.04 15.85
N MET A 10 -2.76 -10.31 15.86
CA MET A 10 -1.89 -10.12 14.68
C MET A 10 -1.43 -11.44 14.04
N GLY A 11 -1.08 -12.45 14.85
CA GLY A 11 -0.62 -13.76 14.35
C GLY A 11 -1.71 -14.59 13.64
N ARG A 12 -2.99 -14.19 13.74
CA ARG A 12 -4.13 -14.85 13.10
C ARG A 12 -5.06 -13.85 12.41
N ILE A 13 -4.57 -12.64 12.13
CA ILE A 13 -5.41 -11.54 11.65
C ILE A 13 -6.04 -11.88 10.31
N ASP A 14 -5.34 -12.63 9.46
CA ASP A 14 -5.86 -13.10 8.16
C ASP A 14 -7.13 -13.93 8.32
N ARG A 15 -7.18 -14.82 9.32
CA ARG A 15 -8.36 -15.63 9.60
C ARG A 15 -9.52 -14.78 10.11
N VAL A 16 -9.25 -13.89 11.06
CA VAL A 16 -10.27 -12.99 11.62
C VAL A 16 -10.85 -12.08 10.52
N LEU A 17 -10.00 -11.60 9.62
CA LEU A 17 -10.39 -10.75 8.50
C LEU A 17 -11.15 -11.52 7.42
N ALA A 18 -10.79 -12.77 7.17
CA ALA A 18 -11.52 -13.64 6.25
C ALA A 18 -12.92 -13.99 6.75
N GLU A 19 -13.09 -14.23 8.06
CA GLU A 19 -14.38 -14.52 8.68
C GLU A 19 -15.27 -13.27 8.78
N ALA A 20 -14.69 -12.12 9.12
CA ALA A 20 -15.45 -10.87 9.29
C ALA A 20 -15.74 -10.13 7.97
N GLY A 21 -14.95 -10.37 6.92
CA GLY A 21 -15.03 -9.68 5.62
C GLY A 21 -14.53 -8.22 5.64
N GLU A 22 -14.64 -7.52 6.76
CA GLU A 22 -14.08 -6.20 6.98
C GLU A 22 -13.81 -5.97 8.47
N ILE A 23 -12.71 -5.28 8.80
CA ILE A 23 -12.41 -4.89 10.17
C ILE A 23 -12.07 -3.40 10.24
N MET A 24 -12.88 -2.65 11.00
CA MET A 24 -12.55 -1.29 11.40
C MET A 24 -11.68 -1.29 12.67
N VAL A 25 -10.48 -0.73 12.54
CA VAL A 25 -9.53 -0.55 13.65
C VAL A 25 -9.76 0.80 14.29
N THR A 26 -10.07 0.80 15.59
CA THR A 26 -10.35 2.01 16.36
C THR A 26 -9.33 2.25 17.47
N ARG A 27 -9.14 3.51 17.85
CA ARG A 27 -8.39 3.93 19.04
C ARG A 27 -9.21 4.99 19.77
N HIS A 28 -9.56 4.72 21.02
CA HIS A 28 -10.44 5.60 21.83
C HIS A 28 -11.74 5.97 21.08
N GLY A 29 -12.38 4.99 20.45
CA GLY A 29 -13.62 5.20 19.68
C GLY A 29 -13.43 5.83 18.29
N LYS A 30 -12.25 6.38 17.96
CA LYS A 30 -11.96 6.96 16.64
C LYS A 30 -11.42 5.90 15.70
N VAL A 31 -11.94 5.88 14.47
CA VAL A 31 -11.47 4.98 13.41
C VAL A 31 -10.09 5.45 12.94
N LEU A 32 -9.12 4.53 12.97
CA LEU A 32 -7.76 4.78 12.50
C LEU A 32 -7.51 4.15 11.13
N ALA A 33 -8.06 2.96 10.91
CA ALA A 33 -7.84 2.22 9.69
C ALA A 33 -9.02 1.28 9.42
N ARG A 34 -9.13 0.91 8.15
CA ARG A 34 -10.01 -0.16 7.68
C ARG A 34 -9.14 -1.25 7.06
N MET A 35 -9.37 -2.48 7.48
CA MET A 35 -8.74 -3.67 6.90
C MET A 35 -9.78 -4.43 6.10
N VAL A 36 -9.40 -4.82 4.89
CA VAL A 36 -10.20 -5.64 3.98
C VAL A 36 -9.37 -6.84 3.52
N PRO A 37 -9.98 -8.00 3.25
CA PRO A 37 -9.28 -9.17 2.74
C PRO A 37 -8.42 -8.81 1.54
N ALA A 38 -7.15 -9.20 1.58
CA ALA A 38 -6.27 -9.06 0.43
C ALA A 38 -6.79 -9.98 -0.67
N THR A 39 -7.38 -9.40 -1.73
CA THR A 39 -7.67 -10.14 -2.95
C THR A 39 -6.36 -10.22 -3.74
N PRO A 40 -5.81 -11.40 -4.03
CA PRO A 40 -4.59 -11.49 -4.83
C PRO A 40 -4.88 -10.96 -6.24
N VAL A 41 -4.46 -9.73 -6.51
CA VAL A 41 -4.57 -9.10 -7.84
C VAL A 41 -3.37 -9.55 -8.67
N GLY A 42 -3.36 -10.83 -9.02
CA GLY A 42 -2.34 -11.44 -9.88
C GLY A 42 -0.93 -11.49 -9.28
N PRO A 43 0.03 -12.06 -10.03
CA PRO A 43 1.42 -12.12 -9.61
C PRO A 43 2.01 -10.70 -9.54
N ARG A 44 2.84 -10.45 -8.52
CA ARG A 44 3.64 -9.23 -8.42
C ARG A 44 4.38 -9.00 -9.75
N PRO A 45 4.26 -7.82 -10.39
CA PRO A 45 4.96 -7.58 -11.64
C PRO A 45 6.47 -7.61 -11.41
N SER A 46 7.21 -8.14 -12.38
CA SER A 46 8.66 -7.98 -12.39
C SER A 46 9.02 -6.51 -12.58
N HIS A 47 10.21 -6.10 -12.13
CA HIS A 47 10.68 -4.72 -12.34
C HIS A 47 10.67 -4.33 -13.82
N ASP A 48 10.97 -5.27 -14.72
CA ASP A 48 10.93 -5.00 -16.16
C ASP A 48 9.49 -4.81 -16.68
N ARG A 49 8.53 -5.62 -16.22
CA ARG A 49 7.11 -5.44 -16.57
C ARG A 49 6.58 -4.09 -16.10
N LEU A 50 6.87 -3.72 -14.85
CA LEU A 50 6.49 -2.41 -14.30
C LEU A 50 7.11 -1.26 -15.11
N ARG A 51 8.40 -1.39 -15.46
CA ARG A 51 9.10 -0.39 -16.28
C ARG A 51 8.47 -0.23 -17.67
N ARG A 52 8.01 -1.33 -18.29
CA ARG A 52 7.34 -1.30 -19.59
C ARG A 52 5.92 -0.73 -19.55
N SER A 53 5.20 -0.86 -18.43
CA SER A 53 3.86 -0.30 -18.27
C SER A 53 3.87 1.21 -18.01
N LEU A 54 5.00 1.79 -17.61
CA LEU A 54 5.12 3.23 -17.39
C LEU A 54 5.24 3.99 -18.72
N PRO A 55 4.53 5.12 -18.88
CA PRO A 55 4.69 5.96 -20.05
C PRO A 55 6.13 6.50 -20.13
N LYS A 56 6.68 6.55 -21.35
CA LYS A 56 7.99 7.17 -21.59
C LYS A 56 7.87 8.67 -21.32
N LEU A 57 8.80 9.21 -20.54
CA LEU A 57 8.91 10.66 -20.35
C LEU A 57 9.30 11.30 -21.69
N GLY A 58 8.54 12.30 -22.14
CA GLY A 58 8.86 13.09 -23.35
C GLY A 58 10.10 13.97 -23.20
N VAL A 59 10.62 14.08 -21.98
CA VAL A 59 11.82 14.84 -21.64
C VAL A 59 12.89 13.88 -21.14
N ARG A 60 14.13 14.08 -21.60
CA ARG A 60 15.27 13.29 -21.12
C ARG A 60 15.44 13.51 -19.62
N VAL A 61 15.61 12.42 -18.87
CA VAL A 61 15.87 12.45 -17.41
C VAL A 61 17.04 13.39 -17.06
N ALA A 62 18.07 13.43 -17.91
CA ALA A 62 19.20 14.33 -17.74
C ALA A 62 18.83 15.83 -17.72
N ALA A 63 17.80 16.24 -18.47
CA ALA A 63 17.33 17.62 -18.44
C ALA A 63 16.59 17.94 -17.13
N LEU A 64 15.78 17.00 -16.63
CA LEU A 64 15.10 17.13 -15.33
C LEU A 64 16.10 17.22 -14.17
N LEU A 65 17.14 16.38 -14.19
CA LEU A 65 18.19 16.39 -13.16
C LEU A 65 19.03 17.67 -13.17
N ARG A 66 19.26 18.27 -14.34
CA ARG A 66 19.95 19.58 -14.43
C ARG A 66 19.06 20.70 -13.88
N ALA A 67 17.80 20.75 -14.32
CA ALA A 67 16.84 21.74 -13.83
C ALA A 67 16.65 21.69 -12.30
N GLU A 68 16.73 20.51 -11.68
CA GLU A 68 16.68 20.36 -10.22
C GLU A 68 17.95 20.89 -9.53
N ARG A 69 19.14 20.67 -10.12
CA ARG A 69 20.41 21.19 -9.58
C ARG A 69 20.49 22.71 -9.70
N ASP A 70 20.08 23.26 -10.83
CA ASP A 70 20.13 24.70 -11.10
C ASP A 70 19.18 25.51 -10.19
N ARG A 71 18.27 24.85 -9.47
CA ARG A 71 17.34 25.45 -8.49
C ARG A 71 17.84 25.45 -7.04
N ARG A 72 18.97 24.79 -6.73
CA ARG A 72 19.57 24.75 -5.39
C ARG A 72 20.71 25.74 -5.27
#